data_AF-A0A7C6PFP3-F1
#
_entry.id   AF-A0A7C6PFP3-F1
#
_cell.length_a   1.000
_cell.length_b   1.000
_cell.length_c   1.000
_cell.angle_alpha   90.00
_cell.angle_beta   90.00
_cell.angle_gamma   90.00
#
_symmetry.space_group_name_H-M   'P 1'
#
loop_
_entity.id
_entity.type
_entity.pdbx_description
1 polymer ?
#
loop_
_entity_poly.entity_id
_entity_poly.type
_entity_poly.pdbx_seq_one_letter_code
_entity_poly.pdbx_strand_id
1 'polypeptide(L)'
;MEHIESIVARLEKLEFHVKLLAESLNHTENPTASLVVSFDWSSQDLNCAHDIFETFDNKMRESEKINWHDLEKEFGDKLNISYQGLKSVVLAFYRNGQWTEVCHAYASSFGNSVPLELKAIAQGTLR
;
A
#
# COMPACT_ATOMS: atom_id res chain seq x y z
N MET A 1 -35.90 13.20 -7.32
CA MET A 1 -34.96 13.89 -6.41
C MET A 1 -34.89 13.13 -5.08
N GLU A 2 -36.01 12.94 -4.40
CA GLU A 2 -36.15 12.20 -3.12
C GLU A 2 -35.53 10.78 -3.11
N HIS A 3 -35.66 10.01 -4.20
CA HIS A 3 -35.03 8.68 -4.29
C HIS A 3 -33.49 8.72 -4.35
N ILE A 4 -32.91 9.76 -4.97
CA ILE A 4 -31.45 9.91 -5.06
C ILE A 4 -30.89 10.28 -3.69
N GLU A 5 -31.53 11.21 -2.99
CA GLU A 5 -31.17 11.60 -1.63
C GLU A 5 -31.23 10.42 -0.65
N SER A 6 -32.27 9.58 -0.77
CA SER A 6 -32.38 8.34 0.02
C SER A 6 -31.25 7.35 -0.26
N ILE A 7 -30.81 7.22 -1.52
CA ILE A 7 -29.67 6.36 -1.88
C ILE A 7 -28.37 6.92 -1.30
N VAL A 8 -28.13 8.23 -1.43
CA VAL A 8 -26.93 8.89 -0.87
C VAL A 8 -26.84 8.68 0.64
N ALA A 9 -27.92 8.93 1.38
CA ALA A 9 -27.95 8.73 2.83
C ALA A 9 -27.67 7.27 3.24
N ARG A 10 -28.09 6.29 2.40
CA ARG A 10 -27.78 4.88 2.64
C ARG A 10 -26.32 4.54 2.36
N LEU A 11 -25.70 5.16 1.35
CA LEU A 11 -24.28 4.99 1.04
C LEU A 11 -23.41 5.59 2.15
N GLU A 12 -23.70 6.81 2.60
CA GLU A 12 -22.99 7.45 3.72
C GLU A 12 -23.04 6.58 4.99
N LYS A 13 -24.19 5.97 5.28
CA LYS A 13 -24.34 5.04 6.40
C LYS A 13 -23.50 3.77 6.23
N LEU A 14 -23.44 3.22 5.03
CA LEU A 14 -22.62 2.04 4.74
C LEU A 14 -21.12 2.36 4.84
N GLU A 15 -20.68 3.49 4.28
CA GLU A 15 -19.30 3.96 4.41
C GLU A 15 -18.90 4.14 5.86
N PHE A 16 -19.77 4.74 6.68
CA PHE A 16 -19.54 4.87 8.12
C PHE A 16 -19.39 3.51 8.81
N HIS A 17 -20.28 2.56 8.54
CA HIS A 17 -20.17 1.21 9.10
C HIS A 17 -18.88 0.50 8.67
N VAL A 18 -18.48 0.63 7.40
CA VAL A 18 -17.25 0.04 6.87
C VAL A 18 -16.03 0.64 7.57
N LYS A 19 -15.99 1.96 7.76
CA LYS A 19 -14.91 2.64 8.50
C LYS A 19 -14.81 2.13 9.95
N LEU A 20 -15.93 2.02 10.65
CA LEU A 20 -15.95 1.50 12.02
C LEU A 20 -15.49 0.03 12.10
N LEU A 21 -15.91 -0.80 11.14
CA LEU A 21 -15.43 -2.18 11.05
C LEU A 21 -13.93 -2.24 10.73
N ALA A 22 -13.43 -1.35 9.87
CA ALA A 22 -12.03 -1.29 9.54
C ALA A 22 -11.14 -0.89 10.72
N GLU A 23 -11.61 -0.06 11.64
CA GLU A 23 -10.94 0.22 12.91
C GLU A 23 -10.75 -1.03 13.78
N SER A 24 -11.63 -2.03 13.62
CA SER A 24 -11.53 -3.32 14.30
C SER A 24 -10.66 -4.34 13.56
N LEU A 25 -10.23 -4.05 12.32
CA LEU A 25 -9.34 -4.93 11.57
C LEU A 25 -7.95 -4.91 12.20
N ASN A 26 -7.45 -6.10 12.52
CA ASN A 26 -6.05 -6.23 12.91
C ASN A 26 -5.16 -6.00 11.67
N HIS A 27 -4.52 -4.83 11.61
CA HIS A 27 -3.57 -4.43 10.55
C HIS A 27 -2.37 -5.38 10.38
N THR A 28 -2.15 -6.30 11.34
CA THR A 28 -1.12 -7.33 11.26
C THR A 28 -1.65 -8.58 10.57
N GLU A 29 -2.90 -8.97 10.83
CA GLU A 29 -3.52 -10.17 10.26
C GLU A 29 -4.16 -9.90 8.90
N ASN A 30 -4.65 -8.68 8.65
CA ASN A 30 -5.33 -8.30 7.42
C ASN A 30 -4.74 -7.01 6.80
N PRO A 31 -3.41 -6.95 6.59
CA PRO A 31 -2.72 -5.71 6.22
C PRO A 31 -3.24 -5.05 4.94
N THR A 32 -3.48 -5.83 3.87
CA THR A 32 -3.97 -5.29 2.59
C THR A 32 -5.43 -4.84 2.67
N ALA A 33 -6.29 -5.56 3.40
CA ALA A 33 -7.68 -5.13 3.58
C ALA A 33 -7.76 -3.82 4.38
N SER A 34 -6.98 -3.71 5.46
CA SER A 34 -6.89 -2.46 6.23
C SER A 34 -6.33 -1.30 5.39
N LEU A 35 -5.34 -1.57 4.53
CA LEU A 35 -4.76 -0.59 3.61
C LEU A 35 -5.81 -0.02 2.65
N VAL A 36 -6.58 -0.91 2.00
CA VAL A 36 -7.63 -0.53 1.04
C VAL A 36 -8.67 0.37 1.68
N VAL A 37 -9.15 0.04 2.89
CA VAL A 37 -10.12 0.91 3.57
C VAL A 37 -9.49 2.23 4.02
N SER A 38 -8.23 2.21 4.49
CA SER A 38 -7.56 3.43 4.98
C SER A 38 -7.32 4.45 3.88
N PHE A 39 -7.03 4.00 2.66
CA PHE A 39 -6.82 4.87 1.50
C PHE A 39 -8.07 5.05 0.63
N ASP A 40 -9.20 4.48 1.02
CA ASP A 40 -10.44 4.49 0.23
C ASP A 40 -10.23 3.99 -1.20
N TRP A 41 -9.42 2.93 -1.33
CA TRP A 41 -9.05 2.38 -2.62
C TRP A 41 -10.17 1.52 -3.21
N SER A 42 -10.40 1.70 -4.50
CA SER A 42 -11.12 0.75 -5.32
C SER A 42 -10.26 -0.47 -5.65
N SER A 43 -10.88 -1.49 -6.25
CA SER A 43 -10.14 -2.63 -6.80
C SER A 43 -9.11 -2.22 -7.86
N GLN A 44 -9.41 -1.18 -8.63
CA GLN A 44 -8.54 -0.66 -9.68
C GLN A 44 -7.32 0.03 -9.07
N ASP A 45 -7.48 0.76 -7.97
CA ASP A 45 -6.37 1.39 -7.25
C ASP A 45 -5.43 0.35 -6.66
N LEU A 46 -5.98 -0.71 -6.05
CA LEU A 46 -5.18 -1.83 -5.55
C LEU A 46 -4.43 -2.54 -6.69
N ASN A 47 -5.10 -2.81 -7.82
CA ASN A 47 -4.46 -3.40 -8.99
C ASN A 47 -3.34 -2.49 -9.53
N CYS A 48 -3.56 -1.18 -9.59
CA CYS A 48 -2.52 -0.23 -10.00
C CYS A 48 -1.31 -0.27 -9.06
N ALA A 49 -1.52 -0.40 -7.75
CA ALA A 49 -0.42 -0.61 -6.81
C ALA A 49 0.34 -1.93 -7.11
N HIS A 50 -0.37 -3.02 -7.42
CA HIS A 50 0.27 -4.26 -7.86
C HIS A 50 1.08 -4.08 -9.15
N ASP A 51 0.54 -3.41 -10.16
CA ASP A 51 1.22 -3.16 -11.45
C ASP A 51 2.51 -2.34 -11.27
N ILE A 52 2.49 -1.35 -10.37
CA ILE A 52 3.67 -0.57 -10.02
C ILE A 52 4.72 -1.50 -9.40
N PHE A 53 4.36 -2.30 -8.40
CA PHE A 53 5.32 -3.23 -7.78
C PHE A 53 5.85 -4.28 -8.77
N GLU A 54 5.02 -4.82 -9.65
CA GLU A 54 5.41 -5.75 -10.70
C GLU A 54 6.45 -5.13 -11.65
N THR A 55 6.27 -3.87 -12.02
CA THR A 55 7.23 -3.14 -12.85
C THR A 55 8.62 -3.11 -12.21
N PHE A 56 8.70 -2.87 -10.91
CA PHE A 56 9.98 -2.83 -10.19
C PHE A 56 10.56 -4.24 -9.96
N ASP A 57 9.71 -5.24 -9.74
CA ASP A 57 10.14 -6.64 -9.66
C ASP A 57 10.79 -7.10 -10.97
N ASN A 58 10.20 -6.74 -12.12
CA ASN A 58 10.75 -7.04 -13.43
C ASN A 58 12.11 -6.34 -13.64
N LYS A 59 12.23 -5.06 -13.28
CA LYS A 59 13.52 -4.34 -13.32
C LYS A 59 14.59 -5.02 -12.47
N MET A 60 14.23 -5.54 -11.29
CA MET A 60 15.15 -6.30 -10.43
C MET A 60 15.63 -7.59 -11.12
N ARG A 61 14.71 -8.35 -11.73
CA ARG A 61 15.02 -9.61 -12.44
C ARG A 61 15.92 -9.38 -13.65
N GLU A 62 15.72 -8.27 -14.35
CA GLU A 62 16.51 -7.87 -15.50
C GLU A 62 17.86 -7.22 -15.11
N SER A 63 18.15 -7.11 -13.81
CA SER A 63 19.35 -6.46 -13.25
C SER A 63 19.52 -5.02 -13.72
N GLU A 64 18.40 -4.34 -13.98
CA GLU A 64 18.40 -2.92 -14.31
C GLU A 64 18.76 -2.08 -13.09
N LYS A 65 19.36 -0.91 -13.33
CA LYS A 65 19.60 0.06 -12.26
C LYS A 65 18.27 0.67 -11.81
N ILE A 66 17.85 0.35 -10.59
CA ILE A 66 16.60 0.85 -10.04
C ILE A 66 16.82 2.21 -9.36
N ASN A 67 15.98 3.17 -9.73
CA ASN A 67 15.81 4.42 -9.01
C ASN A 67 14.54 4.34 -8.15
N TRP A 68 14.71 4.20 -6.84
CA TRP A 68 13.59 4.08 -5.91
C TRP A 68 12.76 5.37 -5.76
N HIS A 69 13.31 6.52 -6.16
CA HIS A 69 12.52 7.74 -6.25
C HIS A 69 11.46 7.66 -7.36
N ASP A 70 11.70 6.85 -8.41
CA ASP A 70 10.67 6.60 -9.43
C ASP A 70 9.50 5.81 -8.84
N LEU A 71 9.74 4.94 -7.85
CA LEU A 71 8.65 4.21 -7.18
C LEU A 71 7.75 5.19 -6.41
N GLU A 72 8.37 6.08 -5.64
CA GLU A 72 7.66 7.15 -4.92
C GLU A 72 6.84 8.01 -5.88
N LYS A 73 7.44 8.38 -7.01
CA LYS A 73 6.78 9.19 -8.03
C LYS A 73 5.60 8.46 -8.68
N GLU A 74 5.75 7.20 -9.06
CA GLU A 74 4.67 6.41 -9.67
C GLU A 74 3.46 6.30 -8.72
N PHE A 75 3.70 6.09 -7.43
CA PHE A 75 2.64 6.09 -6.41
C PHE A 75 2.00 7.47 -6.21
N GLY A 76 2.80 8.54 -6.24
CA GLY A 76 2.30 9.91 -6.19
C GLY A 76 1.44 10.27 -7.40
N ASP A 77 1.91 9.97 -8.60
CA ASP A 77 1.29 10.35 -9.87
C ASP A 77 0.03 9.53 -10.16
N LYS A 78 0.03 8.21 -9.88
CA LYS A 78 -1.07 7.31 -10.23
C LYS A 78 -2.11 7.13 -9.13
N LEU A 79 -1.69 7.18 -7.87
CA LEU A 79 -2.54 6.86 -6.72
C LEU A 79 -2.68 8.02 -5.72
N ASN A 80 -2.07 9.17 -6.00
CA ASN A 80 -2.04 10.33 -5.10
C ASN A 80 -1.53 9.97 -3.69
N ILE A 81 -0.56 9.05 -3.63
CA ILE A 81 0.02 8.56 -2.37
C ILE A 81 1.27 9.35 -2.03
N SER A 82 1.28 9.93 -0.83
CA SER A 82 2.47 10.58 -0.28
C SER A 82 3.55 9.56 0.10
N TYR A 83 4.79 10.03 0.30
CA TYR A 83 5.88 9.21 0.81
C TYR A 83 5.52 8.41 2.08
N GLN A 84 4.83 9.02 3.05
CA GLN A 84 4.40 8.30 4.26
C GLN A 84 3.36 7.23 3.94
N GLY A 85 2.44 7.53 3.02
CA GLY A 85 1.46 6.54 2.56
C GLY A 85 2.13 5.36 1.86
N LEU A 86 3.15 5.60 1.03
CA LEU A 86 3.91 4.52 0.37
C LEU A 86 4.55 3.58 1.39
N LYS A 87 5.09 4.08 2.50
CA LYS A 87 5.62 3.20 3.54
C LYS A 87 4.56 2.29 4.14
N SER A 88 3.34 2.80 4.33
CA SER A 88 2.20 1.98 4.76
C SER A 88 1.88 0.90 3.74
N VAL A 89 1.92 1.22 2.45
CA VAL A 89 1.73 0.24 1.36
C VAL A 89 2.81 -0.84 1.38
N VAL A 90 4.09 -0.44 1.41
CA VAL A 90 5.24 -1.36 1.48
C VAL A 90 5.13 -2.28 2.70
N LEU A 91 4.80 -1.72 3.86
CA LEU A 91 4.64 -2.49 5.10
C LEU A 91 3.48 -3.48 4.99
N ALA A 92 2.35 -3.06 4.43
CA ALA A 92 1.17 -3.90 4.28
C ALA A 92 1.43 -5.05 3.30
N PHE A 93 1.99 -4.76 2.12
CA PHE A 93 2.30 -5.77 1.11
C PHE A 93 3.32 -6.78 1.63
N TYR A 94 4.39 -6.32 2.27
CA TYR A 94 5.38 -7.22 2.85
C TYR A 94 4.78 -8.14 3.92
N ARG A 95 3.95 -7.60 4.84
CA ARG A 95 3.26 -8.41 5.86
C ARG A 95 2.27 -9.39 5.27
N ASN A 96 1.66 -9.06 4.13
CA ASN A 96 0.76 -9.95 3.40
C ASN A 96 1.51 -11.00 2.55
N GLY A 97 2.84 -11.04 2.58
CA GLY A 97 3.66 -11.94 1.77
C GLY A 97 3.68 -11.57 0.28
N GLN A 98 3.33 -10.33 -0.08
CA GLN A 98 3.27 -9.85 -1.45
C GLN A 98 4.48 -8.97 -1.75
N TRP A 99 5.07 -9.17 -2.94
CA TRP A 99 6.21 -8.37 -3.42
C TRP A 99 7.36 -8.25 -2.43
N THR A 100 7.64 -9.33 -1.70
CA THR A 100 8.58 -9.32 -0.57
C THR A 100 9.97 -8.86 -0.97
N GLU A 101 10.44 -9.26 -2.16
CA GLU A 101 11.74 -8.88 -2.71
C GLU A 101 11.80 -7.38 -3.02
N VAL A 102 10.78 -6.83 -3.70
CA VAL A 102 10.70 -5.39 -4.00
C VAL A 102 10.62 -4.58 -2.70
N CYS A 103 9.80 -5.01 -1.75
CA CYS A 103 9.68 -4.36 -0.44
C CYS A 103 11.01 -4.37 0.31
N HIS A 104 11.72 -5.50 0.31
CA HIS A 104 13.03 -5.63 0.91
C HIS A 104 14.07 -4.74 0.23
N ALA A 105 14.13 -4.76 -1.10
CA ALA A 105 15.08 -3.96 -1.86
C ALA A 105 14.82 -2.46 -1.69
N TYR A 106 13.56 -2.02 -1.69
CA TYR A 106 13.18 -0.64 -1.40
C TYR A 106 13.61 -0.24 0.02
N ALA A 107 13.30 -1.04 1.04
CA ALA A 107 13.69 -0.76 2.42
C ALA A 107 15.22 -0.70 2.60
N SER A 108 15.94 -1.61 1.95
CA SER A 108 17.41 -1.67 1.97
C SER A 108 18.08 -0.51 1.23
N SER A 109 17.39 0.12 0.27
CA SER A 109 17.92 1.25 -0.50
C SER A 109 18.25 2.48 0.35
N PHE A 110 17.62 2.61 1.52
CA PHE A 110 17.87 3.70 2.47
C PHE A 110 19.18 3.55 3.26
N GLY A 111 19.88 2.40 3.16
CA GLY A 111 21.15 2.17 3.86
C GLY A 111 21.05 2.36 5.37
N ASN A 112 21.88 3.23 5.95
CA ASN A 112 21.85 3.50 7.41
C ASN A 112 20.68 4.40 7.84
N SER A 113 19.96 4.99 6.90
CA SER A 113 18.82 5.89 7.14
C SER A 113 17.45 5.21 6.95
N VAL A 114 17.38 3.88 7.04
CA VAL A 114 16.10 3.16 6.91
C VAL A 114 15.08 3.67 7.96
N PRO A 115 13.87 4.07 7.53
CA PRO A 115 12.79 4.41 8.44
C PRO A 115 12.49 3.28 9.42
N LEU A 116 12.16 3.61 10.67
CA LEU A 116 12.00 2.65 11.76
C LEU A 116 11.00 1.53 11.41
N GLU A 117 9.89 1.89 10.79
CA GLU A 117 8.81 1.02 10.32
C GLU A 117 9.24 0.03 9.22
N LEU A 118 10.26 0.36 8.43
CA LEU A 118 10.80 -0.50 7.38
C LEU A 118 12.07 -1.25 7.83
N LYS A 119 12.64 -0.94 9.00
CA LYS A 119 13.89 -1.59 9.47
C LYS A 119 13.78 -3.10 9.52
N ALA A 120 12.68 -3.63 10.04
CA ALA A 120 12.50 -5.07 10.15
C ALA A 120 12.34 -5.76 8.78
N ILE A 121 11.88 -5.02 7.76
CA ILE A 121 11.87 -5.47 6.36
C ILE A 121 13.30 -5.49 5.82
N ALA A 122 14.06 -4.39 5.98
CA ALA A 122 15.46 -4.30 5.55
C ALA A 122 16.39 -5.32 6.23
N GLN A 123 16.07 -5.72 7.47
CA GLN A 123 16.81 -6.74 8.23
C GLN A 123 16.32 -8.17 7.95
N GLY A 124 15.27 -8.36 7.14
CA GLY A 124 14.69 -9.67 6.83
C GLY A 124 14.08 -10.38 8.04
N THR A 125 13.70 -9.64 9.08
CA THR A 125 13.31 -10.19 10.40
C THR A 125 11.79 -10.33 10.57
N LEU A 126 10.99 -9.68 9.74
CA LEU A 126 9.54 -9.90 9.69
C LEU A 126 9.26 -11.16 8.83
N ARG A 127 8.79 -12.23 9.47
CA ARG A 127 8.14 -13.39 8.85
C ARG A 127 6.99 -13.85 9.74
#